data_AF-A0A5J4N5G3-F1
#
_entry.id   AF-A0A5J4N5G3-F1
#
_cell.length_a   1.000
_cell.length_b   1.000
_cell.length_c   1.000
_cell.angle_alpha   90.00
_cell.angle_beta   90.00
_cell.angle_gamma   90.00
#
_symmetry.space_group_name_H-M   'P 1'
#
loop_
_entity.id
_entity.type
_entity.pdbx_description
1 polymer ?
#
loop_
_entity_poly.entity_id
_entity_poly.type
_entity_poly.pdbx_seq_one_letter_code
_entity_poly.pdbx_strand_id
1 'polypeptide(L)'
;MESNVTCTYCLRDIAGTYLKCSDCSGVVLCMVCFCSGAEAGTHKKTHGYRIKTTSRNTAVPIFGNWDANEERHLLDALEHYGVGNWEDVSLKVETKDPTECMRHYCTYYLDSVLGQNLLCEGRRISKVTDHTSQTSQLSPSLLQTSPSVQIEGEDQQLLGYMPARGDFERDYDNDAESILCRLHPSFSHDDLE
;
A
#
# COMPACT_ATOMS: atom_id res chain seq x y z
N MET A 1 -20.27 30.31 -22.13
CA MET A 1 -19.08 31.13 -22.44
C MET A 1 -17.86 30.37 -21.95
N GLU A 2 -17.12 29.74 -22.85
CA GLU A 2 -15.81 29.17 -22.52
C GLU A 2 -14.82 30.32 -22.33
N SER A 3 -14.24 30.43 -21.14
CA SER A 3 -13.13 31.35 -20.90
C SER A 3 -11.89 30.79 -21.60
N ASN A 4 -11.56 31.34 -22.77
CA ASN A 4 -10.34 31.00 -23.49
C ASN A 4 -9.12 31.45 -22.66
N VAL A 5 -8.19 30.54 -22.40
CA VAL A 5 -7.00 30.79 -21.58
C VAL A 5 -5.81 31.00 -22.51
N THR A 6 -5.10 32.10 -22.36
CA THR A 6 -3.96 32.46 -23.22
C THR A 6 -2.64 32.45 -22.46
N CYS A 7 -1.56 32.06 -23.14
CA CYS A 7 -0.22 32.10 -22.56
C CYS A 7 0.27 33.55 -22.45
N THR A 8 0.73 33.95 -21.26
CA THR A 8 1.22 35.32 -20.99
C THR A 8 2.42 35.71 -21.86
N TYR A 9 3.22 34.74 -22.30
CA TYR A 9 4.48 35.00 -23.02
C TYR A 9 4.34 34.92 -24.53
N CYS A 10 3.90 33.76 -25.05
CA CYS A 10 3.77 33.58 -26.49
C CYS A 10 2.42 34.03 -27.05
N LEU A 11 1.50 34.48 -26.19
CA LEU A 11 0.17 35.01 -26.55
C LEU A 11 -0.72 34.03 -27.32
N ARG A 12 -0.34 32.75 -27.37
CA ARG A 12 -1.13 31.69 -28.00
C ARG A 12 -2.20 31.18 -27.04
N ASP A 13 -3.37 30.88 -27.59
CA ASP A 13 -4.45 30.18 -26.90
C ASP A 13 -3.98 28.79 -26.43
N ILE A 14 -4.37 28.42 -25.22
CA ILE A 14 -4.01 27.14 -24.62
C ILE A 14 -5.23 26.23 -24.58
N ALA A 15 -5.24 25.25 -25.49
CA ALA A 15 -6.13 24.11 -25.43
C ALA A 15 -5.52 23.03 -24.50
N GLY A 16 -6.21 22.69 -23.42
CA GLY A 16 -5.79 21.63 -22.49
C GLY A 16 -5.02 22.15 -21.27
N THR A 17 -3.91 21.50 -20.93
CA THR A 17 -3.16 21.73 -19.68
C THR A 17 -2.23 22.94 -19.76
N TYR A 18 -2.20 23.76 -18.71
CA TYR A 18 -1.34 24.92 -18.55
C TYR A 18 -0.84 25.06 -17.11
N LEU A 19 0.21 25.86 -16.92
CA LEU A 19 0.72 26.18 -15.59
C LEU A 19 0.33 27.61 -15.22
N LYS A 20 -0.29 27.76 -14.05
CA LYS A 20 -0.53 29.06 -13.42
C LYS A 20 0.53 29.29 -12.35
N CYS A 21 1.26 30.39 -12.42
CA CYS A 21 2.20 30.76 -11.36
C CYS A 21 1.44 31.03 -10.05
N SER A 22 1.94 30.51 -8.94
CA SER A 22 1.40 30.73 -7.59
C SER A 22 1.77 32.10 -7.04
N ASP A 23 2.95 32.61 -7.44
CA ASP A 23 3.55 33.80 -6.83
C ASP A 23 3.23 35.07 -7.64
N CYS A 24 2.97 34.93 -8.94
CA CYS A 24 2.63 36.05 -9.83
C CYS A 24 1.14 36.11 -10.14
N SER A 25 0.54 37.28 -9.97
CA SER A 25 -0.85 37.53 -10.36
C SER A 25 -1.01 37.50 -11.88
N GLY A 26 -1.76 36.52 -12.39
CA GLY A 26 -2.17 36.48 -13.81
C GLY A 26 -1.16 35.87 -14.78
N VAL A 27 -0.02 35.36 -14.29
CA VAL A 27 0.93 34.66 -15.17
C VAL A 27 0.46 33.23 -15.41
N VAL A 28 0.17 32.94 -16.67
CA VAL A 28 -0.22 31.64 -17.19
C VAL A 28 0.73 31.25 -18.32
N LEU A 29 1.28 30.05 -18.23
CA LEU A 29 2.26 29.51 -19.17
C LEU A 29 1.69 28.29 -19.88
N CYS A 30 1.85 28.23 -21.20
CA CYS A 30 1.74 26.97 -21.91
C CYS A 30 2.95 26.08 -21.58
N MET A 31 2.81 24.77 -21.80
CA MET A 31 3.85 23.77 -21.53
C MET A 31 5.20 24.15 -22.17
N VAL A 32 5.18 24.66 -23.41
CA VAL A 32 6.41 25.03 -24.15
C VAL A 32 7.15 26.19 -23.49
N CYS A 33 6.44 27.27 -23.10
CA CYS A 33 7.07 28.42 -22.44
C CYS A 33 7.60 28.06 -21.05
N PHE A 34 6.89 27.19 -20.32
CA PHE A 34 7.36 26.67 -19.05
C PHE A 34 8.65 25.84 -19.21
N CYS A 35 8.66 24.87 -20.13
CA CYS A 35 9.85 24.03 -20.38
C CYS A 35 11.04 24.83 -20.93
N SER A 36 10.78 25.94 -21.61
CA SER A 36 11.83 26.86 -22.08
C SER A 36 12.37 27.78 -20.96
N GLY A 37 11.78 27.72 -19.76
CA GLY A 37 12.14 28.57 -18.63
C GLY A 37 11.88 30.05 -18.90
N ALA A 38 10.77 30.38 -19.57
CA ALA A 38 10.43 31.76 -19.92
C ALA A 38 10.22 32.63 -18.66
N GLU A 39 10.94 33.74 -18.59
CA GLU A 39 10.86 34.74 -17.51
C GLU A 39 10.70 36.14 -18.10
N ALA A 40 9.83 36.96 -17.51
CA ALA A 40 9.75 38.39 -17.79
C ALA A 40 9.20 39.16 -16.59
N GLY A 41 9.67 40.40 -16.45
CA GLY A 41 9.25 41.29 -15.36
C GLY A 41 9.54 40.69 -13.99
N THR A 42 8.51 40.60 -13.15
CA THR A 42 8.58 40.05 -11.79
C THR A 42 8.48 38.53 -11.74
N HIS A 43 8.21 37.86 -12.87
CA HIS A 43 8.11 36.40 -12.91
C HIS A 43 9.48 35.74 -13.01
N LYS A 44 9.69 34.69 -12.20
CA LYS A 44 10.88 33.82 -12.25
C LYS A 44 10.47 32.37 -12.46
N LYS A 45 11.29 31.61 -13.18
CA LYS A 45 11.11 30.17 -13.44
C LYS A 45 11.21 29.32 -12.17
N THR A 46 11.75 29.90 -11.10
CA THR A 46 11.88 29.30 -9.77
C THR A 46 10.64 29.47 -8.91
N HIS A 47 9.62 30.19 -9.38
CA HIS A 47 8.38 30.37 -8.64
C HIS A 47 7.60 29.05 -8.49
N GLY A 48 6.67 29.03 -7.53
CA GLY A 48 5.69 27.95 -7.43
C GLY A 48 4.72 27.96 -8.62
N TYR A 49 4.28 26.79 -9.06
CA TYR A 49 3.28 26.64 -10.11
C TYR A 49 2.18 25.68 -9.70
N ARG A 50 0.98 25.90 -10.28
CA ARG A 50 -0.15 24.97 -10.21
C ARG A 50 -0.53 24.56 -11.62
N ILE A 51 -0.68 23.26 -11.83
CA ILE A 51 -1.16 22.71 -13.10
C ILE A 51 -2.69 22.89 -13.14
N LYS A 52 -3.21 23.38 -14.26
CA LYS A 52 -4.63 23.58 -14.53
C LYS A 52 -4.97 23.12 -15.93
N THR A 53 -6.24 22.83 -16.18
CA THR A 53 -6.72 22.37 -17.47
C THR A 53 -7.89 23.23 -17.94
N THR A 54 -7.90 23.60 -19.22
CA THR A 54 -8.99 24.36 -19.86
C THR A 54 -10.23 23.47 -20.06
N SER A 55 -10.05 22.17 -20.24
CA SER A 55 -11.13 21.18 -20.26
C SER A 55 -11.78 21.04 -18.89
N ARG A 56 -13.11 21.14 -18.85
CA ARG A 56 -13.92 20.74 -17.69
C ARG A 56 -14.17 19.23 -17.63
N ASN A 57 -13.74 18.50 -18.65
CA ASN A 57 -13.85 17.05 -18.66
C ASN A 57 -12.78 16.47 -17.73
N THR A 58 -13.22 15.95 -16.59
CA THR A 58 -12.36 15.25 -15.62
C THR A 58 -11.96 13.86 -16.09
N ALA A 59 -12.57 13.34 -17.17
CA ALA A 59 -12.26 12.04 -17.76
C ALA A 59 -11.01 12.07 -18.68
N VAL A 60 -10.02 12.92 -18.39
CA VAL A 60 -8.73 12.86 -19.07
C VAL A 60 -7.95 11.69 -18.46
N PRO A 61 -7.57 10.67 -19.23
CA PRO A 61 -6.80 9.56 -18.70
C PRO A 61 -5.45 10.04 -18.15
N ILE A 62 -5.14 9.72 -16.91
CA ILE A 62 -3.84 9.96 -16.28
C ILE A 62 -2.89 8.81 -16.59
N PHE A 63 -3.38 7.57 -16.51
CA PHE A 63 -2.59 6.36 -16.70
C PHE A 63 -3.26 5.44 -17.73
N GLY A 64 -2.77 5.49 -18.97
CA GLY A 64 -3.35 4.68 -20.05
C GLY A 64 -4.80 5.08 -20.32
N ASN A 65 -5.74 4.19 -19.99
CA ASN A 65 -7.19 4.39 -20.12
C ASN A 65 -7.89 4.66 -18.77
N TRP A 66 -7.14 5.00 -17.72
CA TRP A 66 -7.65 5.33 -16.39
C TRP A 66 -7.69 6.83 -16.18
N ASP A 67 -8.87 7.36 -15.87
CA ASP A 67 -9.03 8.76 -15.50
C ASP A 67 -8.70 9.05 -14.02
N ALA A 68 -8.70 10.33 -13.67
CA ALA A 68 -8.35 10.80 -12.33
C ALA A 68 -9.28 10.29 -11.23
N ASN A 69 -10.56 10.11 -11.55
CA ASN A 69 -11.57 9.66 -10.58
C ASN A 69 -11.47 8.16 -10.38
N GLU A 70 -11.31 7.39 -11.47
CA GLU A 70 -11.06 5.95 -11.43
C GLU A 70 -9.81 5.64 -10.61
N GLU A 71 -8.74 6.41 -10.83
CA GLU A 71 -7.49 6.28 -10.08
C GLU A 71 -7.69 6.58 -8.58
N ARG A 72 -8.42 7.65 -8.25
CA ARG A 72 -8.74 7.98 -6.87
C ARG A 72 -9.56 6.88 -6.19
N HIS A 73 -10.56 6.34 -6.89
CA HIS A 73 -11.39 5.26 -6.36
C HIS A 73 -10.60 3.96 -6.14
N LEU A 74 -9.66 3.65 -7.03
CA LEU A 74 -8.76 2.52 -6.86
C LEU A 74 -7.96 2.64 -5.56
N LEU A 75 -7.33 3.79 -5.33
CA LEU A 75 -6.51 4.02 -4.13
C LEU A 75 -7.35 4.04 -2.85
N ASP A 76 -8.51 4.72 -2.87
CA ASP A 76 -9.45 4.72 -1.75
C ASP A 76 -9.88 3.27 -1.43
N ALA A 77 -10.20 2.46 -2.44
CA ALA A 77 -10.62 1.08 -2.26
C ALA A 77 -9.50 0.19 -1.70
N LEU A 78 -8.26 0.38 -2.16
CA LEU A 78 -7.10 -0.35 -1.64
C LEU A 78 -6.81 -0.01 -0.18
N GLU A 79 -7.03 1.25 0.23
CA GLU A 79 -6.93 1.66 1.63
C GLU A 79 -8.01 0.99 2.50
N HIS A 80 -9.24 0.90 2.00
CA HIS A 80 -10.37 0.37 2.78
C HIS A 80 -10.42 -1.17 2.82
N TYR A 81 -10.16 -1.84 1.70
CA TYR A 81 -10.32 -3.30 1.56
C TYR A 81 -9.00 -4.06 1.60
N GLY A 82 -7.87 -3.37 1.45
CA GLY A 82 -6.54 -3.96 1.40
C GLY A 82 -6.16 -4.51 0.02
N VAL A 83 -4.84 -4.60 -0.22
CA VAL A 83 -4.27 -5.17 -1.44
C VAL A 83 -4.55 -6.68 -1.50
N GLY A 84 -5.07 -7.16 -2.64
CA GLY A 84 -5.40 -8.57 -2.86
C GLY A 84 -6.89 -8.86 -2.92
N ASN A 85 -7.73 -7.99 -2.34
CA ASN A 85 -9.19 -8.10 -2.44
C ASN A 85 -9.72 -7.37 -3.69
N TRP A 86 -9.35 -7.87 -4.86
CA TRP A 86 -9.63 -7.19 -6.14
C TRP A 86 -11.11 -7.17 -6.53
N GLU A 87 -11.91 -8.09 -6.00
CA GLU A 87 -13.37 -8.14 -6.21
C GLU A 87 -14.04 -6.90 -5.61
N ASP A 88 -13.81 -6.61 -4.33
CA ASP A 88 -14.37 -5.44 -3.65
C ASP A 88 -13.77 -4.12 -4.18
N VAL A 89 -12.50 -4.15 -4.58
CA VAL A 89 -11.83 -2.99 -5.19
C VAL A 89 -12.47 -2.63 -6.53
N SER A 90 -12.71 -3.61 -7.40
CA SER A 90 -13.40 -3.39 -8.68
C SER A 90 -14.81 -2.85 -8.49
N LEU A 91 -15.54 -3.38 -7.49
CA LEU A 91 -16.89 -2.89 -7.17
C LEU A 91 -16.90 -1.39 -6.82
N LYS A 92 -15.84 -0.90 -6.15
CA LYS A 92 -15.69 0.52 -5.79
C LYS A 92 -15.28 1.40 -6.96
N VAL A 93 -14.48 0.86 -7.89
CA VAL A 93 -14.07 1.57 -9.12
C VAL A 93 -15.24 1.65 -10.12
N GLU A 94 -16.14 0.67 -10.11
CA GLU A 94 -17.37 0.56 -10.92
C GLU A 94 -17.15 0.36 -12.44
N THR A 95 -16.05 0.85 -12.99
CA THR A 95 -15.81 0.90 -14.45
C THR A 95 -14.80 -0.14 -14.96
N LYS A 96 -14.10 -0.84 -14.06
CA LYS A 96 -12.97 -1.73 -14.38
C LYS A 96 -13.14 -3.07 -13.69
N ASP A 97 -12.71 -4.14 -14.35
CA ASP A 97 -12.79 -5.50 -13.79
C ASP A 97 -11.70 -5.75 -12.73
N PRO A 98 -11.86 -6.75 -11.82
CA PRO A 98 -10.88 -7.07 -10.78
C PRO A 98 -9.47 -7.30 -11.32
N THR A 99 -9.37 -8.01 -12.45
CA THR A 99 -8.08 -8.30 -13.10
C THR A 99 -7.44 -7.05 -13.70
N GLU A 100 -8.24 -6.10 -14.18
CA GLU A 100 -7.76 -4.82 -14.70
C GLU A 100 -7.25 -3.94 -13.56
N CYS A 101 -7.98 -3.85 -12.44
CA CYS A 101 -7.56 -3.13 -11.24
C CYS A 101 -6.21 -3.65 -10.72
N MET A 102 -6.09 -4.98 -10.60
CA MET A 102 -4.83 -5.63 -10.18
C MET A 102 -3.69 -5.29 -11.14
N ARG A 103 -3.88 -5.53 -12.45
CA ARG A 103 -2.85 -5.31 -13.46
C ARG A 103 -2.41 -3.85 -13.49
N HIS A 104 -3.36 -2.93 -13.40
CA HIS A 104 -3.10 -1.49 -13.38
C HIS A 104 -2.26 -1.09 -12.18
N TYR A 105 -2.66 -1.53 -10.98
CA TYR A 105 -1.92 -1.25 -9.75
C TYR A 105 -0.49 -1.79 -9.81
N CYS A 106 -0.31 -3.05 -10.24
CA CYS A 106 1.03 -3.63 -10.37
C CYS A 106 1.89 -2.83 -11.38
N THR A 107 1.35 -2.53 -12.56
CA THR A 107 2.11 -1.88 -13.64
C THR A 107 2.53 -0.46 -13.27
N TYR A 108 1.62 0.35 -12.70
CA TYR A 108 1.85 1.78 -12.49
C TYR A 108 2.36 2.12 -11.08
N TYR A 109 2.14 1.28 -10.07
CA TYR A 109 2.60 1.54 -8.70
C TYR A 109 3.75 0.64 -8.26
N LEU A 110 3.72 -0.65 -8.57
CA LEU A 110 4.73 -1.60 -8.09
C LEU A 110 5.93 -1.72 -9.05
N ASP A 111 5.66 -1.87 -10.34
CA ASP A 111 6.67 -2.09 -11.37
C ASP A 111 7.23 -0.78 -11.93
N SER A 112 6.59 0.34 -11.62
CA SER A 112 7.02 1.66 -12.08
C SER A 112 8.22 2.20 -11.30
N VAL A 113 8.71 3.35 -11.73
CA VAL A 113 9.77 4.08 -11.01
C VAL A 113 9.36 4.33 -9.55
N LEU A 114 8.08 4.51 -9.25
CA LEU A 114 7.61 4.70 -7.87
C LEU A 114 7.87 3.45 -7.03
N GLY A 115 7.40 2.28 -7.45
CA GLY A 115 7.62 1.04 -6.72
C GLY A 115 9.09 0.65 -6.68
N GLN A 116 9.83 0.86 -7.77
CA GLN A 116 11.27 0.59 -7.79
C GLN A 116 12.05 1.46 -6.80
N ASN A 117 11.68 2.72 -6.57
CA ASN A 117 12.39 3.56 -5.61
C ASN A 117 11.84 3.39 -4.18
N LEU A 118 10.52 3.27 -4.01
CA LEU A 118 9.89 3.18 -2.68
C LEU A 118 10.00 1.79 -2.04
N LEU A 119 9.97 0.73 -2.85
CA LEU A 119 9.95 -0.66 -2.36
C LEU A 119 11.33 -1.31 -2.43
N CYS A 120 12.22 -0.84 -3.32
CA CYS A 120 13.55 -1.41 -3.52
C CYS A 120 14.66 -0.66 -2.75
N GLU A 121 14.41 0.54 -2.20
CA GLU A 121 15.36 1.19 -1.30
C GLU A 121 15.43 0.44 0.04
N GLY A 122 16.36 -0.51 0.12
CA GLY A 122 17.09 -0.84 1.33
C GLY A 122 16.31 -1.48 2.48
N ARG A 123 14.99 -1.63 2.39
CA ARG A 123 14.25 -2.51 3.30
C ARG A 123 14.63 -3.91 2.89
N ARG A 124 15.62 -4.46 3.60
CA ARG A 124 15.73 -5.91 3.79
C ARG A 124 14.30 -6.35 4.01
N ILE A 125 13.67 -6.99 3.01
CA ILE A 125 12.46 -7.78 3.24
C ILE A 125 12.82 -8.53 4.50
N SER A 126 12.15 -8.25 5.62
CA SER A 126 12.47 -8.88 6.89
C SER A 126 12.57 -10.34 6.56
N LYS A 127 13.79 -10.85 6.50
CA LYS A 127 14.02 -12.20 6.02
C LYS A 127 13.49 -12.98 7.17
N VAL A 128 12.21 -13.38 7.09
CA VAL A 128 11.55 -14.19 8.09
C VAL A 128 12.42 -15.42 8.11
N THR A 129 13.36 -15.39 9.05
CA THR A 129 14.29 -16.46 9.26
C THR A 129 13.43 -17.41 10.02
N ASP A 130 13.00 -18.43 9.32
CA ASP A 130 12.33 -19.52 9.97
C ASP A 130 13.33 -20.15 10.96
N HIS A 131 13.23 -19.71 12.21
CA HIS A 131 14.05 -20.23 13.30
C HIS A 131 13.61 -21.65 13.69
N THR A 132 12.52 -22.18 13.12
CA THR A 132 12.10 -23.56 13.35
C THR A 132 12.97 -24.56 12.59
N SER A 133 13.68 -24.14 11.52
CA SER A 133 14.30 -25.09 10.59
C SER A 133 15.82 -25.27 10.65
N GLN A 134 16.59 -24.51 11.45
CA GLN A 134 18.06 -24.67 11.42
C GLN A 134 18.76 -25.08 12.72
N THR A 135 18.19 -24.87 13.89
CA THR A 135 18.73 -25.42 15.16
C THR A 135 17.70 -25.35 16.29
N SER A 136 16.41 -25.49 15.96
CA SER A 136 15.46 -25.94 16.97
C SER A 136 15.82 -27.40 17.24
N GLN A 137 16.77 -27.63 18.15
CA GLN A 137 16.50 -28.66 19.14
C GLN A 137 15.17 -28.24 19.75
N LEU A 138 14.10 -28.76 19.15
CA LEU A 138 12.83 -28.97 19.81
C LEU A 138 13.18 -29.26 21.27
N SER A 139 12.55 -28.54 22.21
CA SER A 139 12.79 -28.63 23.65
C SER A 139 13.26 -30.04 23.99
N PRO A 140 14.38 -30.27 24.70
CA PRO A 140 15.01 -31.60 24.79
C PRO A 140 14.05 -32.77 25.13
N SER A 141 12.88 -32.47 25.71
CA SER A 141 11.69 -33.33 25.80
C SER A 141 11.16 -33.96 24.50
N LEU A 142 11.25 -33.31 23.32
CA LEU A 142 10.77 -33.81 22.02
C LEU A 142 11.74 -34.82 21.38
N LEU A 143 13.00 -34.83 21.82
CA LEU A 143 14.00 -35.84 21.46
C LEU A 143 14.07 -36.99 22.48
N GLN A 144 13.39 -36.85 23.61
CA GLN A 144 13.32 -37.88 24.62
C GLN A 144 12.25 -38.89 24.18
N THR A 145 12.68 -40.00 23.57
CA THR A 145 11.82 -41.17 23.42
C THR A 145 11.49 -41.67 24.83
N SER A 146 10.41 -41.17 25.43
CA SER A 146 9.82 -41.78 26.60
C SER A 146 9.50 -43.24 26.25
N PRO A 147 9.72 -44.18 27.17
CA PRO A 147 9.29 -45.56 26.94
C PRO A 147 7.81 -45.52 26.53
N SER A 148 7.46 -46.18 25.43
CA SER A 148 6.10 -46.25 24.94
C SER A 148 5.27 -47.03 25.95
N VAL A 149 4.66 -46.30 26.89
CA VAL A 149 3.66 -46.86 27.79
C VAL A 149 2.43 -47.15 26.94
N GLN A 150 2.08 -48.43 26.81
CA GLN A 150 0.81 -48.84 26.21
C GLN A 150 -0.28 -48.53 27.23
N ILE A 151 -0.95 -47.40 27.06
CA ILE A 151 -2.12 -47.00 27.87
C ILE A 151 -3.37 -47.58 27.19
N GLU A 152 -4.24 -48.27 27.91
CA GLU A 152 -5.49 -48.79 27.34
C GLU A 152 -6.45 -47.64 26.95
N GLY A 153 -7.35 -47.88 26.00
CA GLY A 153 -8.20 -46.82 25.43
C GLY A 153 -9.11 -46.13 26.46
N GLU A 154 -9.55 -46.85 27.49
CA GLU A 154 -10.34 -46.28 28.59
C GLU A 154 -9.53 -45.33 29.46
N ASP A 155 -8.28 -45.67 29.74
CA ASP A 155 -7.36 -44.84 30.51
C ASP A 155 -6.94 -43.59 29.72
N GLN A 156 -6.76 -43.71 28.40
CA GLN A 156 -6.49 -42.55 27.54
C GLN A 156 -7.63 -41.53 27.62
N GLN A 157 -8.88 -42.00 27.60
CA GLN A 157 -10.05 -41.13 27.71
C GLN A 157 -10.18 -40.51 29.10
N LEU A 158 -9.89 -41.27 30.17
CA LEU A 158 -9.90 -40.75 31.54
C LEU A 158 -8.84 -39.66 31.76
N LEU A 159 -7.67 -39.80 31.12
CA LEU A 159 -6.59 -38.83 31.16
C LEU A 159 -6.81 -37.63 30.23
N GLY A 160 -7.83 -37.66 29.37
CA GLY A 160 -8.04 -36.64 28.32
C GLY A 160 -6.94 -36.64 27.27
N TYR A 161 -6.25 -37.76 27.05
CA TYR A 161 -5.22 -37.88 26.03
C TYR A 161 -5.87 -37.99 24.63
N MET A 162 -5.40 -37.18 23.69
CA MET A 162 -5.82 -37.14 22.29
C MET A 162 -4.78 -37.83 21.39
N PRO A 163 -4.95 -39.12 21.03
CA PRO A 163 -3.87 -39.92 20.44
C PRO A 163 -3.45 -39.48 19.04
N ALA A 164 -4.39 -38.96 18.24
CA ALA A 164 -4.10 -38.47 16.89
C ALA A 164 -3.32 -37.14 16.88
N ARG A 165 -3.38 -36.38 17.99
CA ARG A 165 -2.63 -35.14 18.19
C ARG A 165 -1.31 -35.40 18.94
N GLY A 166 -1.27 -36.46 19.75
CA GLY A 166 -0.14 -36.74 20.65
C GLY A 166 -0.11 -35.76 21.83
N ASP A 167 -1.28 -35.31 22.28
CA ASP A 167 -1.43 -34.21 23.25
C ASP A 167 -2.61 -34.46 24.19
N PHE A 168 -2.76 -33.68 25.26
CA PHE A 168 -3.88 -33.79 26.20
C PHE A 168 -4.91 -32.66 25.98
N GLU A 169 -6.17 -32.90 26.34
CA GLU A 169 -7.22 -31.86 26.30
C GLU A 169 -6.95 -30.71 27.27
N ARG A 170 -6.12 -30.95 28.30
CA ARG A 170 -5.72 -29.97 29.29
C ARG A 170 -4.21 -29.88 29.33
N ASP A 171 -3.68 -28.66 29.21
CA ASP A 171 -2.26 -28.43 29.31
C ASP A 171 -1.77 -28.73 30.72
N TYR A 172 -0.47 -29.06 30.81
CA TYR A 172 0.19 -29.28 32.10
C TYR A 172 0.06 -28.07 33.04
N ASP A 173 0.09 -26.85 32.47
CA ASP A 173 -0.07 -25.59 33.20
C ASP A 173 -0.92 -24.61 32.38
N ASN A 174 -2.24 -24.67 32.55
CA ASN A 174 -3.19 -23.76 31.88
C ASN A 174 -2.97 -22.27 32.22
N ASP A 175 -2.29 -21.96 33.32
CA ASP A 175 -2.08 -20.58 33.77
C ASP A 175 -0.78 -19.97 33.20
N ALA A 176 0.07 -20.77 32.53
CA ALA A 176 1.34 -20.32 31.99
C ALA A 176 1.21 -19.11 31.03
N GLU A 177 0.16 -19.10 30.20
CA GLU A 177 -0.08 -18.01 29.24
C GLU A 177 -0.89 -16.85 29.83
N SER A 178 -1.44 -17.00 31.04
CA SER A 178 -2.30 -15.99 31.67
C SER A 178 -1.58 -14.66 31.93
N ILE A 179 -0.26 -14.70 32.12
CA ILE A 179 0.60 -13.53 32.31
C ILE A 179 0.72 -12.75 31.00
N LEU A 180 0.76 -13.44 29.86
CA LEU A 180 0.85 -12.83 28.54
C LEU A 180 -0.46 -12.11 28.18
N CYS A 181 -1.61 -12.64 28.60
CA CYS A 181 -2.90 -11.98 28.41
C CYS A 181 -3.01 -10.60 29.09
N ARG A 182 -2.13 -10.29 30.05
CA ARG A 182 -2.11 -9.01 30.78
C ARG A 182 -1.14 -8.00 30.19
N LEU A 183 -0.36 -8.38 29.18
CA LEU A 183 0.49 -7.44 28.47
C LEU A 183 -0.39 -6.52 27.63
N HIS A 184 -0.51 -5.27 28.06
CA HIS A 184 -1.08 -4.21 27.25
C HIS A 184 0.08 -3.47 26.57
N PRO A 185 0.41 -3.77 25.30
CA PRO A 185 1.46 -3.04 24.61
C PRO A 185 1.09 -1.55 24.57
N SER A 186 1.88 -0.72 25.26
CA SER A 186 1.76 0.73 25.18
C SER A 186 2.51 1.21 23.96
N PHE A 187 1.79 1.58 22.90
CA PHE A 187 2.36 2.19 21.69
C PHE A 187 2.63 3.70 21.88
N SER A 188 3.03 4.13 23.08
CA SER A 188 3.24 5.55 23.41
C SER A 188 4.66 6.06 23.13
N HIS A 189 5.42 5.35 22.30
CA HIS A 189 6.72 5.79 21.78
C HIS A 189 6.88 5.28 20.34
N ASP A 190 5.96 5.70 19.45
CA ASP A 190 6.33 5.94 18.06
C ASP A 190 6.95 7.35 18.01
N ASP A 191 8.19 7.48 18.48
CA ASP A 191 9.00 8.67 18.19
C ASP A 191 9.52 8.53 16.74
N LEU A 192 8.62 8.78 15.80
CA LEU A 192 8.97 9.16 14.43
C LEU A 192 8.68 10.66 14.29
N GLU A 193 9.58 11.46 14.84
CA GLU A 193 9.78 12.86 14.47
C GLU A 193 11.18 13.03 13.86
#